data_AF-A0A925K8E4-F1
#
_entry.id   AF-A0A925K8E4-F1
#
_cell.length_a   1.000
_cell.length_b   1.000
_cell.length_c   1.000
_cell.angle_alpha   90.00
_cell.angle_beta   90.00
_cell.angle_gamma   90.00
#
_symmetry.space_group_name_H-M   'P 1'
#
loop_
_entity.id
_entity.type
_entity.pdbx_description
1 polymer ?
#
loop_
_entity_poly.entity_id
_entity_poly.type
_entity_poly.pdbx_seq_one_letter_code
_entity_poly.pdbx_strand_id
1 'polypeptide(L)'
;MSNNEIFRQIALSFADTAEVPHFEKQAFRSKKKIFATLIEATGIGVALLTPAEQYVFCKMDEKNIYPVPNKWGLKGATYLNLKNIRKAVLQEILQTAYAISLQPAVSKK
;
A
#
# COMPACT_ATOMS: atom_id res chain seq x y z
N MET A 1 -16.40 1.89 12.31
CA MET A 1 -15.02 1.94 11.78
C MET A 1 -15.09 2.34 10.32
N SER A 2 -14.43 3.43 9.99
CA SER A 2 -14.19 3.88 8.62
C SER A 2 -13.15 3.00 7.93
N ASN A 3 -13.13 3.00 6.59
CA ASN A 3 -12.12 2.25 5.84
C ASN A 3 -10.69 2.78 6.05
N ASN A 4 -10.54 4.06 6.42
CA ASN A 4 -9.25 4.64 6.84
C ASN A 4 -8.74 4.01 8.15
N GLU A 5 -9.63 3.83 9.14
CA GLU A 5 -9.29 3.14 10.38
C GLU A 5 -8.95 1.67 10.14
N ILE A 6 -9.70 0.98 9.26
CA ILE A 6 -9.41 -0.42 8.89
C ILE A 6 -8.03 -0.51 8.23
N PHE A 7 -7.69 0.39 7.31
CA PHE A 7 -6.37 0.45 6.69
C PHE A 7 -5.27 0.59 7.75
N ARG A 8 -5.41 1.55 8.66
CA ARG A 8 -4.46 1.82 9.74
C ARG A 8 -4.31 0.61 10.66
N GLN A 9 -5.41 -0.01 11.07
CA GLN A 9 -5.40 -1.21 11.91
C GLN A 9 -4.68 -2.38 11.25
N ILE A 10 -4.96 -2.66 9.97
CA ILE A 10 -4.28 -3.73 9.23
C ILE A 10 -2.79 -3.43 9.14
N ALA A 11 -2.41 -2.23 8.71
CA ALA A 11 -1.00 -1.87 8.54
C ALA A 11 -0.22 -1.96 9.86
N LEU A 12 -0.79 -1.48 10.97
CA LEU A 12 -0.17 -1.55 12.31
C LEU A 12 -0.21 -2.95 12.94
N SER A 13 -0.99 -3.89 12.41
CA SER A 13 -1.02 -5.27 12.91
C SER A 13 0.23 -6.07 12.53
N PHE A 14 1.01 -5.60 11.54
CA PHE A 14 2.22 -6.27 11.11
C PHE A 14 3.40 -5.99 12.04
N ALA A 15 4.22 -7.00 12.29
CA ALA A 15 5.37 -6.91 13.18
C ALA A 15 6.32 -5.77 12.79
N ASP A 16 6.88 -5.07 13.80
CA ASP A 16 7.81 -3.96 13.62
C ASP A 16 7.30 -2.85 12.68
N THR A 17 5.99 -2.59 12.68
CA THR A 17 5.39 -1.50 11.89
C THR A 17 5.08 -0.29 12.75
N ALA A 18 5.47 0.88 12.26
CA ALA A 18 5.13 2.18 12.86
C ALA A 18 4.42 3.07 11.85
N GLU A 19 3.48 3.87 12.35
CA GLU A 19 2.92 5.01 11.63
C GLU A 19 3.85 6.21 11.81
N VAL A 20 4.30 6.80 10.71
CA VAL A 20 5.23 7.94 10.71
C VAL A 20 4.67 9.08 9.84
N PRO A 21 4.90 10.34 10.23
CA PRO A 21 4.57 11.47 9.38
C PRO A 21 5.30 11.40 8.04
N HIS A 22 4.57 11.61 6.94
CA HIS A 22 5.11 11.67 5.59
C HIS A 22 4.48 12.83 4.83
N PHE A 23 5.03 14.03 5.04
CA PHE A 23 4.40 15.30 4.65
C PHE A 23 3.03 15.45 5.31
N GLU A 24 1.99 15.78 4.55
CA GLU A 24 0.59 15.92 5.03
C GLU A 24 -0.16 14.57 5.09
N LYS A 25 0.58 13.44 5.07
CA LYS A 25 0.04 12.08 4.99
C LYS A 25 0.69 11.21 6.05
N GLN A 26 0.05 10.08 6.35
CA GLN A 26 0.62 9.09 7.26
C GLN A 26 1.15 7.90 6.49
N ALA A 27 2.42 7.56 6.73
CA ALA A 27 3.07 6.42 6.13
C ALA A 27 3.26 5.30 7.16
N PHE A 28 3.16 4.07 6.69
CA PHE A 28 3.37 2.87 7.46
C PHE A 28 4.70 2.26 7.03
N ARG A 29 5.60 2.17 8.00
CA ARG A 29 6.98 1.76 7.81
C ARG A 29 7.24 0.49 8.60
N SER A 30 7.75 -0.54 7.92
CA SER A 30 8.33 -1.69 8.58
C SER A 30 9.72 -1.35 9.11
N LYS A 31 10.35 -2.29 9.81
CA LYS A 31 11.75 -2.20 10.26
C LYS A 31 12.73 -1.65 9.21
N LYS A 32 12.48 -1.90 7.92
CA LYS A 32 13.37 -1.47 6.83
C LYS A 32 12.91 -0.21 6.12
N LYS A 33 11.68 -0.19 5.57
CA LYS A 33 11.22 0.88 4.66
C LYS A 33 9.71 1.09 4.74
N ILE A 34 9.26 2.26 4.25
CA ILE A 34 7.84 2.55 4.04
C ILE A 34 7.30 1.55 3.02
N PHE A 35 6.11 1.01 3.28
CA PHE A 35 5.43 0.08 2.37
C PHE A 35 4.03 0.54 2.01
N ALA A 36 3.42 1.39 2.82
CA ALA A 36 2.10 1.93 2.55
C ALA A 36 1.97 3.37 3.05
N THR A 37 1.05 4.13 2.44
CA THR A 37 0.73 5.52 2.82
C THR A 37 -0.77 5.72 2.79
N LEU A 38 -1.33 6.37 3.81
CA LEU A 38 -2.73 6.76 3.91
C LEU A 38 -2.87 8.27 3.64
N ILE A 39 -3.71 8.62 2.67
CA ILE A 39 -4.11 9.99 2.34
C ILE A 39 -5.54 10.20 2.85
N GLU A 40 -5.66 10.40 4.16
CA GLU A 40 -6.94 10.35 4.89
C GLU A 40 -8.00 11.30 4.31
N ALA A 41 -7.60 12.52 3.93
CA ALA A 41 -8.47 13.54 3.34
C ALA A 41 -9.17 13.10 2.03
N THR A 42 -8.59 12.15 1.31
CA THR A 42 -9.13 11.67 0.02
C THR A 42 -9.75 10.27 0.11
N GLY A 43 -9.50 9.54 1.20
CA GLY A 43 -9.84 8.12 1.30
C GLY A 43 -9.03 7.25 0.34
N ILE A 44 -7.78 7.63 0.06
CA ILE A 44 -6.86 6.89 -0.80
C ILE A 44 -5.74 6.28 0.04
N GLY A 45 -5.50 4.99 -0.16
CA GLY A 45 -4.28 4.32 0.26
C GLY A 45 -3.30 4.22 -0.90
N VAL A 46 -2.01 4.20 -0.59
CA VAL A 46 -0.94 3.86 -1.53
C VAL A 46 -0.23 2.63 -0.98
N ALA A 47 -0.07 1.59 -1.79
CA ALA A 47 0.76 0.43 -1.49
C ALA A 47 1.97 0.39 -2.42
N LEU A 48 3.14 0.08 -1.87
CA LEU A 48 4.37 -0.14 -2.64
C LEU A 48 4.50 -1.63 -2.94
N LEU A 49 4.14 -2.00 -4.16
CA LEU A 49 4.19 -3.36 -4.68
C LEU A 49 5.35 -3.52 -5.67
N THR A 50 5.62 -4.74 -6.13
CA THR A 50 6.36 -4.93 -7.38
C THR A 50 5.45 -4.64 -8.58
N PRO A 51 6.00 -4.31 -9.77
CA PRO A 51 5.20 -4.15 -10.98
C PRO A 51 4.35 -5.40 -11.33
N ALA A 52 4.85 -6.59 -11.02
CA ALA A 52 4.14 -7.85 -11.25
C ALA A 52 2.91 -7.98 -10.33
N GLU A 53 3.07 -7.75 -9.02
CA GLU A 53 1.95 -7.79 -8.08
C GLU A 53 0.94 -6.67 -8.35
N GLN A 54 1.42 -5.45 -8.66
CA GLN A 54 0.55 -4.35 -9.08
C GLN A 54 -0.32 -4.77 -10.27
N TYR A 55 0.25 -5.40 -11.30
CA TYR A 55 -0.51 -5.87 -12.46
C TYR A 55 -1.62 -6.84 -12.05
N VAL A 56 -1.31 -7.82 -11.20
CA VAL A 56 -2.29 -8.80 -10.70
C VAL A 56 -3.44 -8.11 -9.96
N PHE A 57 -3.14 -7.26 -8.98
CA PHE A 57 -4.19 -6.61 -8.19
C PHE A 57 -5.01 -5.60 -9.01
N CYS A 58 -4.38 -4.84 -9.91
CA CYS A 58 -5.09 -3.95 -10.82
C CYS A 58 -6.05 -4.73 -11.72
N LYS A 59 -5.69 -5.93 -12.18
CA LYS A 59 -6.56 -6.79 -12.97
C LYS A 59 -7.75 -7.37 -12.19
N MET A 60 -7.60 -7.51 -10.87
CA MET A 60 -8.68 -8.02 -10.01
C MET A 60 -9.78 -6.98 -9.77
N ASP A 61 -9.43 -5.70 -9.67
CA ASP A 61 -10.39 -4.61 -9.43
C ASP A 61 -9.87 -3.27 -9.97
N GLU A 62 -9.97 -3.09 -11.29
CA GLU A 62 -9.42 -1.93 -12.00
C GLU A 62 -10.05 -0.59 -11.57
N LYS A 63 -11.25 -0.63 -10.96
CA LYS A 63 -11.98 0.55 -10.50
C LYS A 63 -11.43 1.09 -9.18
N ASN A 64 -10.90 0.20 -8.34
CA ASN A 64 -10.44 0.56 -6.99
C ASN A 64 -8.94 0.39 -6.80
N ILE A 65 -8.26 -0.31 -7.70
CA ILE A 65 -6.84 -0.60 -7.63
C ILE A 65 -6.22 -0.22 -8.98
N TYR A 66 -5.38 0.80 -8.97
CA TYR A 66 -4.78 1.32 -10.20
C TYR A 66 -3.40 1.92 -9.92
N PRO A 67 -2.48 1.91 -10.91
CA PRO A 67 -1.16 2.50 -10.74
C PRO A 67 -1.26 4.01 -10.47
N VAL A 68 -0.34 4.53 -9.66
CA VAL A 68 -0.17 5.98 -9.53
C VAL A 68 0.21 6.56 -10.90
N PRO A 69 -0.42 7.65 -11.40
CA PRO A 69 -0.22 8.15 -12.76
C PRO A 69 1.09 8.96 -12.91
N ASN A 70 2.22 8.37 -12.52
CA ASN A 70 3.55 8.96 -12.65
C ASN A 70 4.65 7.86 -12.64
N LYS A 71 5.93 8.28 -12.59
CA LYS A 71 7.09 7.37 -12.56
C LYS A 71 7.11 6.40 -11.37
N TRP A 72 6.40 6.69 -10.28
CA TRP A 72 6.26 5.78 -9.15
C TRP A 72 5.30 4.63 -9.46
N GLY A 73 4.23 4.89 -10.21
CA GLY A 73 3.31 3.84 -10.66
C GLY A 73 4.00 2.79 -11.49
N LEU A 74 4.88 3.21 -12.40
CA LEU A 74 5.74 2.31 -13.20
C LEU A 74 6.66 1.43 -12.34
N LYS A 75 6.89 1.80 -11.07
CA LYS A 75 7.70 1.05 -10.11
C LYS A 75 6.85 0.28 -9.09
N GLY A 76 5.53 0.16 -9.31
CA GLY A 76 4.63 -0.60 -8.45
C GLY A 76 3.92 0.21 -7.35
N ALA A 77 4.07 1.54 -7.31
CA ALA A 77 3.25 2.37 -6.42
C ALA A 77 1.80 2.36 -6.90
N THR A 78 0.89 1.91 -6.04
CA THR A 78 -0.48 1.56 -6.44
C THR A 78 -1.48 2.30 -5.56
N TYR A 79 -2.43 2.99 -6.19
CA TYR A 79 -3.56 3.62 -5.50
C TYR A 79 -4.63 2.60 -5.15
N LEU A 80 -5.18 2.74 -3.95
CA LEU A 80 -6.25 1.94 -3.38
C LEU A 80 -7.39 2.88 -3.00
N ASN A 81 -8.53 2.77 -3.69
CA ASN A 81 -9.73 3.52 -3.35
C ASN A 81 -10.40 2.91 -2.11
N LEU A 82 -10.12 3.48 -0.94
CA LEU A 82 -10.58 2.93 0.33
C LEU A 82 -12.09 3.03 0.50
N LYS A 83 -12.80 3.85 -0.28
CA LYS A 83 -14.26 3.98 -0.15
C LYS A 83 -15.00 2.70 -0.56
N ASN A 84 -14.47 1.97 -1.54
CA ASN A 84 -15.15 0.82 -2.16
C ASN A 84 -14.33 -0.48 -2.15
N ILE A 85 -13.05 -0.44 -1.77
CA ILE A 85 -12.22 -1.64 -1.73
C ILE A 85 -12.73 -2.65 -0.70
N ARG A 86 -12.78 -3.93 -1.10
CA ARG A 86 -13.14 -5.02 -0.19
C ARG A 86 -12.04 -5.21 0.85
N LYS A 87 -12.42 -5.35 2.13
CA LYS A 87 -11.49 -5.55 3.25
C LYS A 87 -10.50 -6.70 3.04
N ALA A 88 -10.96 -7.84 2.52
CA ALA A 88 -10.11 -9.00 2.25
C ALA A 88 -8.99 -8.67 1.24
N VAL A 89 -9.34 -7.97 0.15
CA VAL A 89 -8.38 -7.54 -0.88
C VAL A 89 -7.42 -6.50 -0.32
N LEU A 90 -7.92 -5.55 0.48
CA LEU A 90 -7.07 -4.57 1.15
C LEU A 90 -6.04 -5.23 2.06
N GLN A 91 -6.45 -6.24 2.83
CA GLN A 91 -5.55 -6.98 3.72
C GLN A 91 -4.46 -7.71 2.93
N GLU A 92 -4.83 -8.38 1.84
CA GLU A 92 -3.89 -9.11 0.98
C GLU A 92 -2.85 -8.16 0.35
N ILE A 93 -3.29 -7.00 -0.15
CA ILE A 93 -2.39 -6.00 -0.72
C ILE A 93 -1.42 -5.44 0.32
N LEU A 94 -1.92 -5.10 1.51
CA LEU A 94 -1.08 -4.56 2.58
C LEU A 94 -0.08 -5.60 3.11
N GLN A 95 -0.50 -6.86 3.23
CA GLN A 95 0.39 -7.97 3.59
C GLN A 95 1.49 -8.18 2.54
N THR A 96 1.12 -8.09 1.26
CA THR A 96 2.05 -8.21 0.13
C THR A 96 3.08 -7.07 0.14
N ALA A 97 2.61 -5.82 0.26
CA ALA A 97 3.47 -4.64 0.39
C ALA A 97 4.42 -4.74 1.60
N TYR A 98 3.92 -5.19 2.74
CA TYR A 98 4.72 -5.44 3.94
C TYR A 98 5.81 -6.50 3.69
N ALA A 99 5.48 -7.62 3.06
CA ALA A 99 6.46 -8.68 2.75
C ALA A 99 7.59 -8.16 1.84
N ILE A 100 7.27 -7.41 0.78
CA ILE A 100 8.25 -6.75 -0.10
C ILE A 100 9.10 -5.74 0.67
N SER A 101 8.53 -5.10 1.68
CA SER A 101 9.22 -4.14 2.53
C SER A 101 10.38 -4.78 3.31
N LEU A 102 10.24 -6.06 3.67
CA LEU A 102 11.23 -6.82 4.42
C LEU A 102 12.33 -7.40 3.53
N GLN A 103 12.08 -7.54 2.23
CA GLN A 103 13.07 -8.06 1.30
C GLN A 103 14.23 -7.07 1.09
N PRO A 104 15.47 -7.56 0.96
CA PRO A 104 16.58 -6.72 0.53
C PRO A 104 16.28 -6.13 -0.85
N ALA A 105 16.88 -4.98 -1.18
CA ALA A 105 16.77 -4.43 -2.52
C ALA A 105 17.23 -5.51 -3.52
N VAL A 106 16.37 -5.88 -4.46
CA VAL A 106 16.74 -6.80 -5.53
C VAL A 106 17.88 -6.14 -6.29
N SER A 107 19.08 -6.72 -6.23
CA SER A 107 20.21 -6.28 -7.03
C SER A 107 19.79 -6.32 -8.49
N LYS A 108 19.77 -5.17 -9.15
CA LYS A 108 19.66 -5.11 -10.60
C LYS A 108 20.94 -5.71 -11.15
N LYS A 109 20.85 -6.91 -11.73
CA LYS A 109 21.88 -7.41 -12.65
C LYS A 109 21.81 -6.63 -13.94
#